data_AF-A0A4Y6KYB9-F1
#
_entry.id   AF-A0A4Y6KYB9-F1
#
_cell.length_a   1.000
_cell.length_b   1.000
_cell.length_c   1.000
_cell.angle_alpha   90.00
_cell.angle_beta   90.00
_cell.angle_gamma   90.00
#
_symmetry.space_group_name_H-M   'P 1'
#
loop_
_entity.id
_entity.type
_entity.pdbx_description
1 polymer ?
#
loop_
_entity_poly.entity_id
_entity_poly.type
_entity_poly.pdbx_seq_one_letter_code
_entity_poly.pdbx_strand_id
1 'polypeptide(L)'
;MTGLPHFEQDLGDIIHELAAMAELCGVRLRDPGVMDAVLQNDALMRHQNEVAFDKMRGLLVLAFSTVERSAATEGIHLTAEFVRRALAEIDERRDRLGG
;
A
#
# COMPACT_ATOMS: atom_id res chain seq x y z
N MET A 1 -13.11 21.79 -6.56
CA MET A 1 -12.41 21.48 -5.30
C MET A 1 -13.04 20.23 -4.70
N THR A 2 -12.67 19.05 -5.22
CA THR A 2 -13.26 17.75 -4.83
C THR A 2 -12.22 16.62 -4.82
N GLY A 3 -10.93 16.97 -4.63
CA GLY A 3 -9.80 16.03 -4.73
C GLY A 3 -9.62 15.16 -3.48
N LEU A 4 -9.55 15.78 -2.30
CA LEU A 4 -9.29 15.09 -1.04
C LEU A 4 -10.18 13.85 -0.79
N PRO A 5 -11.52 13.90 -0.86
CA PRO A 5 -12.35 12.74 -0.51
C PRO A 5 -12.16 11.54 -1.47
N HIS A 6 -11.92 11.81 -2.75
CA HIS A 6 -11.65 10.75 -3.73
C HIS A 6 -10.27 10.13 -3.49
N PHE A 7 -9.26 10.96 -3.23
CA PHE A 7 -7.93 10.49 -2.86
C PHE A 7 -7.96 9.59 -1.62
N GLU A 8 -8.69 10.01 -0.57
CA GLU A 8 -8.77 9.25 0.68
C GLU A 8 -9.41 7.87 0.44
N GLN A 9 -10.51 7.82 -0.32
CA GLN A 9 -11.14 6.56 -0.64
C GLN A 9 -10.24 5.68 -1.53
N ASP A 10 -9.71 6.24 -2.61
CA ASP A 10 -8.87 5.51 -3.57
C ASP A 10 -7.62 4.94 -2.89
N LEU A 11 -6.94 5.75 -2.07
CA LEU A 11 -5.73 5.32 -1.40
C LEU A 11 -6.03 4.34 -0.24
N GLY A 12 -7.16 4.51 0.47
CA GLY A 12 -7.62 3.54 1.45
C GLY A 12 -7.86 2.16 0.82
N ASP A 13 -8.57 2.11 -0.30
CA ASP A 13 -8.84 0.88 -1.05
C ASP A 13 -7.54 0.23 -1.56
N ILE A 14 -6.60 1.04 -2.09
CA ILE A 14 -5.29 0.56 -2.50
C ILE A 14 -4.53 -0.05 -1.33
N ILE A 15 -4.45 0.64 -0.19
CA ILE A 15 -3.70 0.17 0.99
C ILE A 15 -4.30 -1.13 1.55
N HIS A 16 -5.63 -1.26 1.52
CA HIS A 16 -6.30 -2.51 1.91
C HIS A 16 -5.95 -3.69 0.99
N GLU A 17 -6.04 -3.49 -0.33
CA GLU A 17 -5.70 -4.54 -1.28
C GLU A 17 -4.21 -4.90 -1.22
N LEU A 18 -3.35 -3.90 -0.97
CA LEU A 18 -1.91 -4.08 -0.78
C LEU A 18 -1.61 -5.01 0.40
N ALA A 19 -2.31 -4.82 1.53
CA ALA A 19 -2.17 -5.69 2.70
C ALA A 19 -2.63 -7.12 2.39
N ALA A 20 -3.76 -7.29 1.70
CA ALA A 20 -4.23 -8.61 1.30
C ALA A 20 -3.25 -9.32 0.34
N MET A 21 -2.68 -8.61 -0.63
CA MET A 21 -1.69 -9.20 -1.53
C MET A 21 -0.37 -9.54 -0.81
N ALA A 22 0.05 -8.71 0.15
CA ALA A 22 1.23 -8.97 0.97
C ALA A 22 1.06 -10.25 1.80
N GLU A 23 -0.11 -10.47 2.39
CA GLU A 23 -0.47 -11.71 3.09
C GLU A 23 -0.44 -12.93 2.16
N LEU A 24 -1.02 -12.83 0.96
CA LEU A 24 -0.99 -13.92 -0.04
C LEU A 24 0.42 -14.26 -0.54
N CYS A 25 1.34 -13.29 -0.51
CA CYS A 25 2.74 -13.51 -0.86
C CYS A 25 3.60 -13.89 0.36
N GLY A 26 3.04 -13.90 1.57
CA GLY A 26 3.79 -14.14 2.80
C GLY A 26 4.85 -13.07 3.09
N VAL A 27 4.71 -11.86 2.55
CA VAL A 27 5.68 -10.78 2.71
C VAL A 27 5.22 -9.75 3.72
N ARG A 28 6.18 -9.15 4.41
CA ARG A 28 5.95 -8.01 5.30
C ARG A 28 6.52 -6.77 4.65
N LEU A 29 5.66 -5.98 4.00
CA LEU A 29 6.10 -4.78 3.28
C LEU A 29 6.80 -3.74 4.17
N ARG A 30 6.56 -3.76 5.49
CA ARG A 30 7.22 -2.87 6.45
C ARG A 30 8.64 -3.31 6.81
N ASP A 31 9.03 -4.54 6.46
CA ASP A 31 10.38 -5.03 6.71
C ASP A 31 11.37 -4.29 5.79
N PRO A 32 12.56 -3.89 6.30
CA PRO A 32 13.53 -3.15 5.52
C PRO A 32 13.88 -3.82 4.19
N GLY A 33 13.82 -3.06 3.09
CA GLY A 33 14.18 -3.52 1.74
C GLY A 33 13.13 -4.37 1.02
N VAL A 34 12.03 -4.77 1.68
CA VAL A 34 10.99 -5.59 1.03
C VAL A 34 10.23 -4.78 -0.03
N MET A 35 9.86 -3.53 0.26
CA MET A 35 9.20 -2.68 -0.76
C MET A 35 10.09 -2.48 -1.99
N ASP A 36 11.39 -2.25 -1.78
CA ASP A 36 12.36 -2.07 -2.86
C ASP A 36 12.49 -3.35 -3.71
N ALA A 37 12.58 -4.52 -3.06
CA ALA A 37 12.63 -5.81 -3.74
C ALA A 37 11.37 -6.07 -4.58
N VAL A 38 10.18 -5.74 -4.05
CA VAL A 38 8.92 -5.84 -4.80
C VAL A 38 8.93 -4.90 -6.01
N LEU A 39 9.34 -3.65 -5.84
CA LEU A 39 9.42 -2.66 -6.92
C LEU A 39 10.42 -3.07 -8.02
N GLN A 40 11.56 -3.63 -7.62
CA GLN A 40 12.61 -4.16 -8.50
C GLN A 40 12.23 -5.48 -9.18
N ASN A 41 11.03 -6.02 -8.89
CA ASN A 41 10.55 -7.28 -9.44
C ASN A 41 11.48 -8.46 -9.08
N ASP A 42 11.83 -8.57 -7.80
CA ASP A 42 12.68 -9.66 -7.28
C ASP A 42 12.09 -11.04 -7.59
N ALA A 43 12.86 -11.85 -8.31
CA ALA A 43 12.42 -13.16 -8.78
C ALA A 43 12.17 -14.16 -7.65
N LEU A 44 12.94 -14.11 -6.56
CA LEU A 44 12.79 -15.03 -5.42
C LEU A 44 11.48 -14.80 -4.69
N MET A 45 11.10 -13.53 -4.50
CA MET A 45 9.80 -13.20 -3.92
C MET A 45 8.64 -13.55 -4.86
N ARG A 46 8.80 -13.27 -6.16
CA ARG A 46 7.78 -13.53 -7.17
C ARG A 46 7.42 -15.01 -7.30
N HIS A 47 8.40 -15.91 -7.20
CA HIS A 47 8.18 -17.35 -7.37
C HIS A 47 7.18 -17.98 -6.37
N GLN A 48 6.94 -17.36 -5.21
CA GLN A 48 6.00 -17.90 -4.23
C GLN A 48 4.54 -17.77 -4.67
N ASN A 49 4.19 -16.65 -5.31
CA ASN A 49 2.85 -16.39 -5.84
C ASN A 49 2.91 -15.30 -6.91
N GLU A 50 3.20 -15.70 -8.15
CA GLU A 50 3.49 -14.75 -9.24
C GLU A 50 2.35 -13.75 -9.49
N VAL A 51 1.11 -14.23 -9.46
CA VAL A 51 -0.08 -13.42 -9.74
C VAL A 51 -0.30 -12.37 -8.64
N ALA A 52 -0.24 -12.78 -7.38
CA ALA A 52 -0.40 -11.86 -6.26
C ALA A 52 0.78 -10.88 -6.18
N PHE A 53 1.99 -11.33 -6.50
CA PHE A 53 3.19 -10.49 -6.51
C PHE A 53 3.11 -9.40 -7.60
N ASP A 54 2.76 -9.77 -8.82
CA ASP A 54 2.63 -8.81 -9.93
C ASP A 54 1.55 -7.76 -9.61
N LYS A 55 0.45 -8.18 -8.98
CA LYS A 55 -0.61 -7.28 -8.51
C LYS A 55 -0.15 -6.38 -7.36
N MET A 56 0.55 -6.93 -6.36
CA MET A 56 1.13 -6.16 -5.24
C MET A 56 2.07 -5.08 -5.74
N ARG A 57 2.96 -5.42 -6.68
CA ARG A 57 3.89 -4.47 -7.32
C ARG A 57 3.14 -3.36 -8.03
N GLY A 58 2.10 -3.68 -8.80
CA GLY A 58 1.25 -2.68 -9.46
C GLY A 58 0.57 -1.73 -8.47
N LEU A 59 0.01 -2.28 -7.38
CA LEU A 59 -0.63 -1.49 -6.32
C LEU A 59 0.37 -0.59 -5.59
N LEU A 60 1.61 -1.04 -5.34
CA LEU A 60 2.66 -0.20 -4.75
C LEU A 60 2.96 1.02 -5.63
N VAL A 61 3.17 0.81 -6.93
CA VAL A 61 3.43 1.90 -7.89
C VAL A 61 2.26 2.89 -7.92
N LEU A 62 1.02 2.37 -7.92
CA LEU A 62 -0.18 3.19 -7.88
C LEU A 62 -0.26 4.00 -6.57
N ALA A 63 -0.01 3.38 -5.42
CA ALA A 63 -0.02 4.04 -4.12
C ALA A 63 0.96 5.22 -4.08
N PHE A 64 2.22 5.01 -4.53
CA PHE A 64 3.21 6.09 -4.60
C PHE A 64 2.77 7.23 -5.51
N SER A 65 2.25 6.91 -6.69
CA SER A 65 1.77 7.90 -7.66
C SER A 65 0.59 8.71 -7.10
N THR A 66 -0.33 8.06 -6.39
CA THR A 66 -1.50 8.68 -5.75
C THR A 66 -1.09 9.58 -4.59
N VAL A 67 -0.14 9.14 -3.75
CA VAL A 67 0.44 9.95 -2.66
C VAL A 67 1.18 11.17 -3.20
N GLU A 68 2.02 11.01 -4.24
CA GLU A 68 2.76 12.12 -4.86
C GLU A 68 1.81 13.18 -5.42
N ARG A 69 0.76 12.73 -6.14
CA ARG A 69 -0.27 13.63 -6.68
C ARG A 69 -0.98 14.40 -5.57
N SER A 70 -1.40 13.71 -4.50
CA SER A 70 -2.09 14.32 -3.38
C SER A 70 -1.20 15.30 -2.63
N ALA A 71 0.07 14.96 -2.40
CA ALA A 71 1.04 15.86 -1.79
C ALA A 71 1.23 17.15 -2.61
N ALA A 72 1.20 17.05 -3.94
CA ALA A 72 1.30 18.20 -4.84
C ALA A 72 0.03 19.08 -4.84
N THR A 73 -1.16 18.50 -4.65
CA THR A 73 -2.44 19.23 -4.74
C THR A 73 -2.96 19.72 -3.39
N GLU A 74 -2.87 18.89 -2.36
CA GLU A 74 -3.48 19.07 -1.03
C GLU A 74 -2.41 19.36 0.03
N GLY A 75 -1.14 19.07 -0.26
CA GLY A 75 -0.01 19.33 0.62
C GLY A 75 0.46 18.10 1.38
N ILE A 76 1.76 18.10 1.70
CA ILE A 76 2.47 16.97 2.30
C ILE A 76 1.89 16.59 3.67
N HIS A 77 1.56 17.58 4.52
CA HIS A 77 1.11 17.31 5.88
C HIS A 77 -0.22 16.55 5.91
N LEU A 78 -1.22 17.02 5.15
CA LEU A 78 -2.53 16.39 5.07
C LEU A 78 -2.45 14.98 4.47
N THR A 79 -1.67 14.84 3.38
CA THR A 79 -1.42 13.55 2.73
C THR A 79 -0.79 12.55 3.70
N ALA A 80 0.23 12.97 4.47
CA ALA A 80 0.91 12.10 5.42
C ALA A 80 0.02 11.70 6.60
N GLU A 81 -0.84 12.59 7.08
CA GLU A 81 -1.82 12.27 8.13
C GLU A 81 -2.82 11.22 7.67
N PHE A 82 -3.35 11.37 6.46
CA PHE A 82 -4.23 10.37 5.87
C PHE A 82 -3.55 9.00 5.74
N VAL A 83 -2.33 8.95 5.18
CA VAL A 83 -1.57 7.70 5.03
C VAL A 83 -1.39 7.01 6.38
N ARG A 84 -1.02 7.76 7.43
CA ARG A 84 -0.88 7.20 8.79
C ARG A 84 -2.19 6.60 9.29
N ARG A 85 -3.32 7.26 9.07
CA ARG A 85 -4.64 6.77 9.48
C ARG A 85 -5.03 5.48 8.76
N ALA A 86 -4.86 5.44 7.44
CA ALA A 86 -5.15 4.24 6.65
C ALA A 86 -4.30 3.04 7.09
N LEU A 87 -3.02 3.26 7.38
CA LEU A 87 -2.15 2.20 7.89
C LEU A 87 -2.54 1.73 9.30
N ALA A 88 -2.98 2.64 10.18
CA ALA A 88 -3.44 2.29 11.52
C ALA A 88 -4.73 1.46 11.48
N GLU A 89 -5.67 1.79 10.59
CA GLU A 89 -6.92 1.02 10.40
C GLU A 89 -6.64 -0.43 9.97
N ILE A 90 -5.64 -0.64 9.12
CA ILE A 90 -5.20 -1.99 8.74
C ILE A 90 -4.62 -2.75 9.92
N ASP A 91 -3.76 -2.12 10.72
CA ASP A 91 -3.19 -2.76 11.91
C ASP A 91 -4.30 -3.18 12.89
N GLU A 92 -5.26 -2.29 13.17
CA GLU A 92 -6.42 -2.61 14.01
C GLU A 92 -7.28 -3.74 13.43
N ARG A 93 -7.46 -3.77 12.11
CA ARG A 93 -8.20 -4.85 11.44
C ARG A 93 -7.47 -6.19 11.56
N ARG A 94 -6.15 -6.22 11.38
CA ARG A 94 -5.34 -7.43 11.52
C ARG A 94 -5.38 -7.95 12.95
N ASP A 95 -5.23 -7.09 13.94
CA ASP A 95 -5.23 -7.48 15.35
C ASP A 95 -6.58 -8.08 15.76
N ARG A 96 -7.71 -7.55 15.23
CA ARG A 96 -9.05 -8.11 15.45
C ARG A 96 -9.26 -9.49 14.83
N LEU A 97 -8.54 -9.81 13.75
CA LEU A 97 -8.65 -11.09 13.06
C LEU A 97 -7.68 -12.14 13.61
N GLY A 98 -6.93 -11.82 14.67
CA GLY A 98 -6.06 -12.75 15.37
C GLY A 98 -4.74 -13.02 14.66
N GLY A 99 -4.09 -11.95 14.17
CA GLY A 99 -2.74 -12.01 13.57
C GLY A 99 -1.71 -12.79 14.39
#